data_AF-A0A671UTQ9-F1
#
_entry.id   AF-A0A671UTQ9-F1
#
_cell.length_a   1.000
_cell.length_b   1.000
_cell.length_c   1.000
_cell.angle_alpha   90.00
_cell.angle_beta   90.00
_cell.angle_gamma   90.00
#
_symmetry.space_group_name_H-M   'P 1'
#
loop_
_entity.id
_entity.type
_entity.pdbx_description
1 polymer ?
#
loop_
_entity_poly.entity_id
_entity_poly.type
_entity_poly.pdbx_seq_one_letter_code
_entity_poly.pdbx_strand_id
1 'polypeptide(L)'
;LLSYFSAVVFHTVVFLHLTQPCAGQSQLVGPSQPIVVTAGDDIILPCQIEPAVDASVMTVEWTRPDLNPRFVHVWRDGMELNNKKHPSYNGRTSVFVNKLRCGDIY
;
A
#
# COMPACT_ATOMS: atom_id res chain seq x y z
N LEU A 1 42.69 3.67 -29.40
CA LEU A 1 41.56 2.70 -29.46
C LEU A 1 41.28 2.10 -28.08
N LEU A 2 42.18 1.32 -27.48
CA LEU A 2 41.98 0.73 -26.14
C LEU A 2 41.71 1.76 -25.01
N SER A 3 42.38 2.92 -25.03
CA SER A 3 42.17 4.02 -24.08
C SER A 3 40.79 4.68 -24.21
N TYR A 4 40.27 4.78 -25.43
CA TYR A 4 38.94 5.33 -25.72
C TYR A 4 37.84 4.40 -25.20
N PHE A 5 37.98 3.09 -25.43
CA PHE A 5 37.05 2.09 -24.88
C PHE A 5 37.01 2.12 -23.34
N SER A 6 38.17 2.23 -22.69
CA SER A 6 38.24 2.35 -21.22
C SER A 6 37.53 3.61 -20.72
N ALA A 7 37.77 4.77 -21.32
CA ALA A 7 37.12 6.02 -20.94
C ALA A 7 35.59 5.97 -21.11
N VAL A 8 35.11 5.38 -22.21
CA VAL A 8 33.67 5.22 -22.46
C VAL A 8 33.04 4.30 -21.40
N VAL A 9 33.68 3.18 -21.05
CA VAL A 9 33.20 2.27 -20.01
C VAL A 9 33.16 2.94 -18.63
N PHE A 10 34.19 3.70 -18.27
CA PHE A 10 34.18 4.46 -17.01
C PHE A 10 33.04 5.48 -16.97
N HIS A 11 32.83 6.22 -18.07
CA HIS A 11 31.81 7.25 -18.14
C HIS A 11 30.38 6.66 -18.09
N THR A 12 30.15 5.50 -18.71
CA THR A 12 28.84 4.81 -18.63
C THR A 12 28.58 4.23 -17.24
N VAL A 13 29.57 3.64 -16.59
CA VAL A 13 29.45 3.08 -15.23
C VAL A 13 29.16 4.18 -14.21
N VAL A 14 29.85 5.34 -14.30
CA VAL A 14 29.60 6.50 -13.42
C VAL A 14 28.18 7.05 -13.63
N PHE A 15 27.71 7.13 -14.87
CA PHE A 15 26.34 7.58 -15.16
C PHE A 15 25.27 6.63 -14.61
N LEU A 16 25.51 5.32 -14.64
CA LEU A 16 24.66 4.29 -14.04
C LEU A 16 24.58 4.37 -12.49
N HIS A 17 25.64 4.85 -11.82
CA HIS A 17 25.64 5.03 -10.37
C HIS A 17 24.98 6.36 -9.94
N LEU A 18 25.12 7.42 -10.75
CA LEU A 18 24.48 8.72 -10.50
C LEU A 18 22.97 8.72 -10.80
N THR A 19 22.46 7.70 -11.47
CA THR A 19 21.04 7.53 -11.81
C THR A 19 20.31 6.57 -10.89
N GLN A 20 20.89 6.16 -9.74
CA GLN A 20 20.10 5.49 -8.71
C GLN A 20 18.92 6.40 -8.34
N PRO A 21 17.68 6.01 -8.68
CA PRO A 21 16.52 6.77 -8.25
C PRO A 21 16.57 6.71 -6.72
N CYS A 22 16.52 7.86 -6.07
CA CYS A 22 16.20 7.90 -4.65
C CYS A 22 14.78 7.32 -4.55
N ALA A 23 14.68 6.01 -4.34
CA ALA A 23 13.43 5.36 -3.99
C ALA A 23 13.12 5.85 -2.58
N GLY A 24 12.44 6.99 -2.49
CA GLY A 24 11.94 7.50 -1.22
C GLY A 24 11.09 6.42 -0.56
N GLN A 25 11.19 6.31 0.77
CA GLN A 25 10.41 5.36 1.52
C GLN A 25 8.93 5.77 1.46
N SER A 26 8.07 4.91 0.92
CA SER A 26 6.64 5.19 0.87
C SER A 26 6.02 5.18 2.27
N GLN A 27 5.07 6.08 2.51
CA GLN A 27 4.36 6.22 3.78
C GLN A 27 2.85 6.10 3.58
N LEU A 28 2.16 5.66 4.64
CA LEU A 28 0.70 5.60 4.68
C LEU A 28 0.14 6.96 5.12
N VAL A 29 -0.69 7.57 4.28
CA VAL A 29 -1.39 8.83 4.55
C VAL A 29 -2.86 8.53 4.76
N GLY A 30 -3.38 8.89 5.93
CA GLY A 30 -4.80 8.73 6.30
C GLY A 30 -5.55 10.06 6.29
N PRO A 31 -6.83 10.06 6.68
CA PRO A 31 -7.61 11.28 6.75
C PRO A 31 -7.06 12.20 7.84
N SER A 32 -7.00 13.51 7.56
CA SER A 32 -6.53 14.52 8.52
C SER A 32 -7.53 14.82 9.64
N GLN A 33 -8.79 14.40 9.47
CA GLN A 33 -9.88 14.61 10.41
C GLN A 33 -10.67 13.31 10.61
N PRO A 34 -11.32 13.13 11.77
CA PRO A 34 -12.20 11.99 12.00
C PRO A 34 -13.36 11.93 10.99
N ILE A 35 -13.73 10.72 10.60
CA ILE A 35 -14.88 10.48 9.73
C ILE A 35 -16.10 10.25 10.61
N VAL A 36 -17.14 11.07 10.42
CA VAL A 36 -18.41 10.98 11.14
C VAL A 36 -19.44 10.31 10.24
N VAL A 37 -20.19 9.35 10.80
CA VAL A 37 -21.15 8.52 10.08
C VAL A 37 -22.43 8.33 10.88
N THR A 38 -23.55 8.23 10.17
CA THR A 38 -24.85 7.87 10.77
C THR A 38 -24.95 6.36 10.94
N ALA A 39 -25.54 5.90 12.04
CA ALA A 39 -25.76 4.48 12.23
C ALA A 39 -26.64 3.89 11.10
N GLY A 40 -26.09 2.90 10.39
CA GLY A 40 -26.76 2.23 9.26
C GLY A 40 -26.16 2.57 7.89
N ASP A 41 -25.38 3.65 7.79
CA ASP A 41 -24.72 4.03 6.53
C ASP A 41 -23.42 3.24 6.32
N ASP A 42 -23.11 3.00 5.06
CA ASP A 42 -21.79 2.54 4.64
C ASP A 42 -20.83 3.73 4.53
N ILE A 43 -19.57 3.53 4.93
CA ILE A 43 -18.51 4.52 4.78
C ILE A 43 -17.25 3.95 4.18
N ILE A 44 -16.49 4.85 3.59
CA ILE A 44 -15.15 4.61 3.10
C ILE A 44 -14.16 5.14 4.14
N LEU A 45 -13.16 4.34 4.50
CA LEU A 45 -12.03 4.75 5.33
C LEU A 45 -10.81 4.96 4.40
N PRO A 46 -10.60 6.19 3.88
CA PRO A 46 -9.57 6.47 2.90
C PRO A 46 -8.18 6.43 3.54
N CYS A 47 -7.31 5.58 2.99
CA CYS A 47 -5.88 5.65 3.21
C CYS A 47 -5.17 5.57 1.85
N GLN A 48 -3.99 6.16 1.73
CA GLN A 48 -3.21 6.14 0.50
C GLN A 48 -1.71 5.99 0.80
N ILE A 49 -0.97 5.34 -0.09
CA ILE A 49 0.49 5.23 0.01
C ILE A 49 1.13 6.36 -0.82
N GLU A 50 2.04 7.13 -0.22
CA GLU A 50 2.76 8.21 -0.90
C GLU A 50 4.28 8.03 -0.79
N PRO A 51 5.05 8.05 -1.91
CA PRO A 51 4.54 8.00 -3.29
C PRO A 51 3.79 6.69 -3.57
N ALA A 52 2.86 6.75 -4.53
CA ALA A 52 2.00 5.63 -4.91
C ALA A 52 2.80 4.40 -5.35
N VAL A 53 2.40 3.25 -4.82
CA VAL A 53 2.96 1.92 -5.14
C VAL A 53 1.83 0.90 -5.23
N ASP A 54 2.08 -0.21 -5.92
CA ASP A 54 1.09 -1.28 -6.03
C ASP A 54 0.92 -2.00 -4.68
N ALA A 55 -0.19 -1.69 -3.99
CA ALA A 55 -0.56 -2.32 -2.72
C ALA A 55 -1.29 -3.65 -2.92
N SER A 56 -1.67 -4.04 -4.15
CA SER A 56 -2.42 -5.28 -4.39
C SER A 56 -1.60 -6.54 -4.11
N VAL A 57 -0.27 -6.41 -4.20
CA VAL A 57 0.72 -7.45 -3.85
C VAL A 57 1.21 -7.35 -2.41
N MET A 58 0.73 -6.38 -1.64
CA MET A 58 1.08 -6.18 -0.24
C MET A 58 0.04 -6.83 0.69
N THR A 59 0.39 -6.95 1.97
CA THR A 59 -0.59 -7.24 3.01
C THR A 59 -1.25 -5.94 3.45
N VAL A 60 -2.58 -5.88 3.40
CA VAL A 60 -3.36 -4.73 3.86
C VAL A 60 -4.27 -5.18 4.99
N GLU A 61 -4.16 -4.51 6.14
CA GLU A 61 -4.90 -4.87 7.36
C GLU A 61 -5.57 -3.62 7.93
N TRP A 62 -6.88 -3.70 8.12
CA TRP A 62 -7.58 -2.79 9.03
C TRP A 62 -7.73 -3.50 10.37
N THR A 63 -7.29 -2.84 11.42
CA THR A 63 -7.33 -3.40 12.77
C THR A 63 -8.03 -2.46 13.73
N ARG A 64 -8.65 -3.06 14.74
CA ARG A 64 -9.19 -2.37 15.90
C ARG A 64 -8.54 -2.97 17.15
N PRO A 65 -7.77 -2.18 17.91
CA PRO A 65 -6.98 -2.70 19.04
C PRO A 65 -7.86 -3.21 20.19
N ASP A 66 -9.13 -2.82 20.24
CA ASP A 66 -10.10 -3.22 21.25
C ASP A 66 -10.83 -4.54 20.94
N LEU A 67 -10.54 -5.18 19.80
CA LEU A 67 -11.16 -6.45 19.37
C LEU A 67 -10.22 -7.65 19.50
N ASN A 68 -10.80 -8.84 19.67
CA ASN A 68 -10.08 -10.12 19.61
C ASN A 68 -10.88 -11.17 18.79
N PRO A 69 -10.45 -11.57 17.59
CA PRO A 69 -9.25 -11.09 16.88
C PRO A 69 -9.36 -9.62 16.49
N ARG A 70 -8.23 -8.91 16.39
CA ARG A 70 -8.19 -7.46 16.12
C ARG A 70 -8.57 -7.05 14.70
N PHE A 71 -8.74 -8.01 13.80
CA PHE A 71 -8.83 -7.74 12.36
C PHE A 71 -10.25 -7.36 11.94
N VAL A 72 -10.40 -6.17 11.34
CA VAL A 72 -11.62 -5.72 10.69
C VAL A 72 -11.66 -6.21 9.23
N HIS A 73 -10.56 -6.06 8.51
CA HIS A 73 -10.38 -6.52 7.13
C HIS A 73 -8.94 -6.96 6.91
N VAL A 74 -8.71 -8.00 6.11
CA VAL A 74 -7.38 -8.52 5.78
C VAL A 74 -7.33 -8.90 4.31
N TRP A 75 -6.46 -8.25 3.55
CA TRP A 75 -6.08 -8.61 2.19
C TRP A 75 -4.63 -9.10 2.19
N ARG A 76 -4.39 -10.29 1.65
CA ARG A 76 -3.05 -10.87 1.54
C ARG A 76 -3.02 -11.87 0.39
N ASP A 77 -1.89 -11.96 -0.30
CA ASP A 77 -1.68 -12.90 -1.41
C ASP A 77 -2.76 -12.79 -2.50
N GLY A 78 -3.23 -11.56 -2.75
CA GLY A 78 -4.22 -11.27 -3.80
C GLY A 78 -5.67 -11.66 -3.45
N MET A 79 -5.98 -11.94 -2.18
CA MET A 79 -7.34 -12.30 -1.76
C MET A 79 -7.70 -11.77 -0.36
N GLU A 80 -9.01 -11.67 -0.10
CA GLU A 80 -9.54 -11.37 1.24
C GLU A 80 -9.53 -12.63 2.13
N LEU A 81 -8.95 -12.50 3.33
CA LEU A 81 -8.87 -13.60 4.31
C LEU A 81 -10.02 -13.53 5.33
N ASN A 82 -11.21 -13.94 4.90
CA ASN A 82 -12.42 -13.89 5.72
C ASN A 82 -12.32 -14.65 7.06
N ASN A 83 -11.57 -15.74 7.11
CA ASN A 83 -11.37 -16.54 8.33
C ASN A 83 -10.50 -15.86 9.41
N LYS A 84 -9.86 -14.72 9.09
CA LYS A 84 -9.05 -13.95 10.05
C LYS A 84 -9.81 -12.79 10.68
N LYS A 85 -10.93 -12.37 10.09
CA LYS A 85 -11.72 -11.22 10.54
C LYS A 85 -12.42 -11.51 11.85
N HIS A 86 -12.64 -10.46 12.62
CA HIS A 86 -13.53 -10.50 13.77
C HIS A 86 -14.95 -10.82 13.29
N PRO A 87 -15.70 -11.73 13.95
CA PRO A 87 -17.03 -12.16 13.50
C PRO A 87 -18.01 -11.02 13.20
N SER A 88 -17.96 -9.93 13.97
CA SER A 88 -18.82 -8.75 13.78
C SER A 88 -18.58 -7.96 12.48
N TYR A 89 -17.52 -8.26 11.74
CA TYR A 89 -17.14 -7.60 10.48
C TYR A 89 -17.22 -8.52 9.25
N ASN A 90 -17.63 -9.78 9.43
CA ASN A 90 -17.87 -10.69 8.32
C ASN A 90 -18.99 -10.16 7.43
N GLY A 91 -18.72 -10.07 6.11
CA GLY A 91 -19.68 -9.55 5.13
C GLY A 91 -19.98 -8.05 5.23
N ARG A 92 -19.21 -7.28 6.01
CA ARG A 92 -19.44 -5.83 6.25
C ARG A 92 -18.33 -4.91 5.77
N THR A 93 -17.33 -5.46 5.09
CA THR A 93 -16.15 -4.72 4.64
C THR A 93 -15.76 -5.22 3.27
N SER A 94 -15.27 -4.33 2.42
CA SER A 94 -14.66 -4.64 1.14
C SER A 94 -13.52 -3.66 0.87
N VAL A 95 -12.65 -4.01 -0.06
CA VAL A 95 -11.60 -3.12 -0.58
C VAL A 95 -11.74 -3.05 -2.10
N PHE A 96 -11.49 -1.89 -2.70
CA PHE A 96 -11.47 -1.75 -4.14
C PHE A 96 -10.14 -2.23 -4.70
N VAL A 97 -10.07 -3.51 -5.10
CA VAL A 97 -8.81 -4.15 -5.56
C VAL A 97 -8.12 -3.38 -6.70
N ASN A 98 -8.89 -2.79 -7.61
CA ASN A 98 -8.34 -1.98 -8.70
C ASN A 98 -7.64 -0.70 -8.20
N LYS A 99 -8.07 -0.18 -7.04
CA LYS A 99 -7.52 1.01 -6.40
C LYS A 99 -6.23 0.69 -5.63
N LEU A 100 -6.13 -0.50 -5.03
CA LEU A 100 -4.87 -0.96 -4.41
C LEU A 100 -3.67 -0.87 -5.36
N ARG A 101 -3.85 -1.13 -6.66
CA ARG A 101 -2.79 -1.02 -7.67
C ARG A 101 -2.22 0.40 -7.83
N CYS A 102 -2.98 1.40 -7.42
CA CYS A 102 -2.61 2.81 -7.44
C CYS A 102 -2.16 3.32 -6.06
N GLY A 103 -2.01 2.44 -5.06
CA GLY A 103 -1.65 2.82 -3.69
C GLY A 103 -2.83 3.31 -2.85
N ASP A 104 -4.05 3.27 -3.39
CA ASP A 104 -5.29 3.63 -2.70
C ASP A 104 -5.78 2.45 -1.85
N ILE A 105 -5.85 2.63 -0.54
CA ILE A 105 -6.26 1.64 0.46
C ILE A 105 -7.65 2.03 0.98
N TYR A 106 -8.69 1.70 0.22
CA TYR A 106 -10.10 1.87 0.60
C TYR A 106 -11.04 0.96 -0.19
#